data_AF-A0A814HRQ7-F1
#
_entry.id   AF-A0A814HRQ7-F1
#
_cell.length_a   1.000
_cell.length_b   1.000
_cell.length_c   1.000
_cell.angle_alpha   90.00
_cell.angle_beta   90.00
_cell.angle_gamma   90.00
#
_symmetry.space_group_name_H-M   'P 1'
#
loop_
_entity.id
_entity.type
_entity.pdbx_description
1 polymer ?
#
loop_
_entity_poly.entity_id
_entity_poly.type
_entity_poly.pdbx_seq_one_letter_code
_entity_poly.pdbx_strand_id
1 'polypeptide(L)'
;WLQEALGDYIKYRAVDEAYPEWNVLEQFITEELIYVLVNDAYPSSHPVYKPITNPYEIEEYFDDIESTKGAAILRMVEEELNFAKMEEALTTYLNAHAWGTAEIDKFYEAIGYVDKWPAKEFFDRWTRQSNYPLLSIRIVEEGGQQTLKVLQERALNSYSSIFAGDLLYPSPYNFTWYVPLTCSFGTGPYNGNRTWEQDFYIDTKESSAVIKNVGSEKYTWVHCDRKFAGYYATDYSVENWEELGQALKQKNFEFLPEDRANIIHNLFVNGFTERTSYFQVVDVLAYLTRESDYLPWRTVYKHLNDMASILDYKQPFLQVSAFFSSMMRKIENDMDLWNPSGSHVEELLKETILSLACRLQDSYCLRKTSELWKVAIPALLSGNFDNNVLPPYIREIVFNYHMQNTYNVDEWNLILLEYENIEDLAERRRLLKSLTFTRLPCLLATLLELQKEAKLENLDLFETIRLMSENPVGREIVWDYFRFNYKEIVEEFGENDARLGRMLLDISKSFENEFMFYELLELVFFTNAGATANARFRALEVVSTNKIWLMDKEQEIIDAFGDGRKTSPKKQSKYLDAKTSQAFVSKAKEAVQKHLQNTSKPHKKFSITDNAHSNSMLTVTPFFIITAV
;
A
#
# COMPACT_ATOMS: atom_id res chain seq x y z
N TRP A 1 -12.83 3.51 16.30
CA TRP A 1 -11.39 3.73 16.04
C TRP A 1 -10.58 3.76 17.33
N LEU A 2 -11.00 4.48 18.38
CA LEU A 2 -10.24 4.52 19.66
C LEU A 2 -9.89 3.15 20.27
N GLN A 3 -10.70 2.13 20.06
CA GLN A 3 -10.38 0.77 20.52
C GLN A 3 -9.34 0.12 19.61
N GLU A 4 -9.67 -0.09 18.34
CA GLU A 4 -8.85 -0.84 17.39
C GLU A 4 -7.52 -0.12 17.09
N ALA A 5 -7.56 1.19 16.80
CA ALA A 5 -6.36 1.98 16.53
C ALA A 5 -5.42 2.08 17.73
N LEU A 6 -5.95 2.16 18.96
CA LEU A 6 -5.12 2.14 20.16
C LEU A 6 -4.51 0.77 20.40
N GLY A 7 -5.28 -0.30 20.15
CA GLY A 7 -4.77 -1.68 20.16
C GLY A 7 -3.63 -1.87 19.16
N ASP A 8 -3.84 -1.42 17.92
CA ASP A 8 -2.84 -1.48 16.84
C ASP A 8 -1.61 -0.61 17.12
N TYR A 9 -1.75 0.53 17.79
CA TYR A 9 -0.60 1.34 18.19
C TYR A 9 0.16 0.71 19.37
N ILE A 10 -0.54 0.30 20.43
CA ILE A 10 0.08 -0.23 21.65
C ILE A 10 0.69 -1.62 21.43
N LYS A 11 0.17 -2.46 20.51
CA LYS A 11 0.76 -3.79 20.24
C LYS A 11 2.24 -3.67 19.83
N TYR A 12 2.58 -2.69 19.00
CA TYR A 12 3.98 -2.45 18.59
C TYR A 12 4.84 -2.00 19.75
N ARG A 13 4.34 -1.06 20.58
CA ARG A 13 5.05 -0.61 21.79
C ARG A 13 5.29 -1.72 22.79
N ALA A 14 4.30 -2.57 23.03
CA ALA A 14 4.42 -3.70 23.95
C ALA A 14 5.42 -4.76 23.45
N VAL A 15 5.42 -5.06 22.15
CA VAL A 15 6.38 -6.01 21.56
C VAL A 15 7.79 -5.41 21.53
N ASP A 16 7.95 -4.13 21.23
CA ASP A 16 9.26 -3.46 21.24
C ASP A 16 9.88 -3.43 22.65
N GLU A 17 9.08 -3.17 23.68
CA GLU A 17 9.54 -3.23 25.07
C GLU A 17 9.94 -4.67 25.48
N ALA A 18 9.21 -5.68 25.00
CA ALA A 18 9.49 -7.07 25.31
C ALA A 18 10.66 -7.67 24.52
N TYR A 19 10.85 -7.24 23.27
CA TYR A 19 11.88 -7.72 22.34
C TYR A 19 12.53 -6.54 21.56
N PRO A 20 13.30 -5.66 22.23
CA PRO A 20 13.87 -4.48 21.60
C PRO A 20 14.79 -4.79 20.41
N GLU A 21 15.40 -5.98 20.40
CA GLU A 21 16.28 -6.44 19.34
C GLU A 21 15.54 -6.79 18.03
N TRP A 22 14.19 -6.85 18.05
CA TRP A 22 13.38 -7.07 16.85
C TRP A 22 13.12 -5.78 16.07
N ASN A 23 13.31 -4.62 16.71
CA ASN A 23 13.13 -3.29 16.11
C ASN A 23 11.75 -3.13 15.44
N VAL A 24 10.69 -3.55 16.14
CA VAL A 24 9.34 -3.65 15.55
C VAL A 24 8.71 -2.28 15.28
N LEU A 25 9.16 -1.22 15.97
CA LEU A 25 8.71 0.15 15.69
C LEU A 25 9.12 0.64 14.30
N GLU A 26 10.27 0.20 13.79
CA GLU A 26 10.64 0.44 12.39
C GLU A 26 9.76 -0.39 11.44
N GLN A 27 9.42 -1.62 11.80
CA GLN A 27 8.55 -2.48 10.99
C GLN A 27 7.14 -1.89 10.81
N PHE A 28 6.64 -1.12 11.79
CA PHE A 28 5.38 -0.36 11.67
C PHE A 28 5.32 0.47 10.38
N ILE A 29 6.45 1.03 9.94
CA ILE A 29 6.49 1.91 8.77
C ILE A 29 6.04 1.16 7.51
N THR A 30 6.48 -0.08 7.31
CA THR A 30 6.12 -0.85 6.11
C THR A 30 4.85 -1.65 6.27
N GLU A 31 4.61 -2.23 7.45
CA GLU A 31 3.47 -3.12 7.70
C GLU A 31 2.16 -2.35 7.94
N GLU A 32 2.22 -1.14 8.49
CA GLU A 32 1.03 -0.35 8.84
C GLU A 32 0.99 0.97 8.06
N LEU A 33 1.99 1.84 8.22
CA LEU A 33 1.98 3.21 7.68
C LEU A 33 1.93 3.25 6.14
N ILE A 34 2.90 2.64 5.46
CA ILE A 34 2.94 2.63 3.98
C ILE A 34 1.75 1.85 3.41
N TYR A 35 1.35 0.75 4.08
CA TYR A 35 0.20 -0.04 3.67
C TYR A 35 -1.06 0.82 3.61
N VAL A 36 -1.38 1.53 4.70
CA VAL A 36 -2.60 2.34 4.74
C VAL A 36 -2.47 3.64 3.96
N LEU A 37 -1.28 4.25 3.80
CA LEU A 37 -1.08 5.39 2.88
C LEU A 37 -1.48 5.02 1.44
N VAL A 38 -1.09 3.84 0.95
CA VAL A 38 -1.46 3.39 -0.40
C VAL A 38 -2.98 3.21 -0.52
N ASN A 39 -3.62 2.60 0.48
CA ASN A 39 -5.07 2.37 0.50
C ASN A 39 -5.87 3.66 0.71
N ASP A 40 -5.42 4.58 1.56
CA ASP A 40 -6.12 5.82 1.85
C ASP A 40 -5.88 6.89 0.78
N ALA A 41 -5.18 6.59 -0.32
CA ALA A 41 -4.94 7.53 -1.40
C ALA A 41 -6.06 7.55 -2.46
N TYR A 42 -7.09 6.70 -2.37
CA TYR A 42 -8.16 6.68 -3.38
C TYR A 42 -9.35 7.58 -2.98
N PRO A 43 -10.09 8.13 -3.96
CA PRO A 43 -11.23 9.00 -3.67
C PRO A 43 -12.36 8.31 -2.88
N SER A 44 -12.58 7.01 -3.06
CA SER A 44 -13.58 6.25 -2.28
C SER A 44 -13.17 5.93 -0.84
N SER A 45 -12.03 6.44 -0.35
CA SER A 45 -11.65 6.30 1.06
C SER A 45 -12.59 7.09 1.96
N HIS A 46 -12.60 6.76 3.26
CA HIS A 46 -13.48 7.41 4.23
C HIS A 46 -12.70 8.06 5.39
N PRO A 47 -13.34 8.97 6.15
CA PRO A 47 -12.76 9.48 7.38
C PRO A 47 -12.56 8.38 8.43
N VAL A 48 -11.55 8.52 9.29
CA VAL A 48 -11.36 7.65 10.46
C VAL A 48 -12.57 7.72 11.39
N TYR A 49 -13.26 8.85 11.46
CA TYR A 49 -14.49 9.03 12.22
C TYR A 49 -15.65 9.44 11.30
N LYS A 50 -16.68 8.59 11.19
CA LYS A 50 -17.92 8.90 10.47
C LYS A 50 -19.16 8.46 11.29
N PRO A 51 -20.27 9.21 11.25
CA PRO A 51 -21.53 8.72 11.80
C PRO A 51 -22.02 7.49 11.00
N ILE A 52 -22.37 6.43 11.71
CA ILE A 52 -22.94 5.21 11.11
C ILE A 52 -24.46 5.23 11.27
N THR A 53 -25.18 5.02 10.18
CA THR A 53 -26.65 5.16 10.12
C THR A 53 -27.38 3.86 9.82
N ASN A 54 -26.68 2.82 9.37
CA ASN A 54 -27.24 1.51 9.12
C ASN A 54 -26.26 0.37 9.50
N PRO A 55 -26.74 -0.89 9.65
CA PRO A 55 -25.89 -2.00 10.05
C PRO A 55 -24.81 -2.40 9.03
N TYR A 56 -25.03 -2.21 7.73
CA TYR A 56 -24.05 -2.54 6.69
C TYR A 56 -22.79 -1.66 6.81
N GLU A 57 -23.00 -0.38 7.14
CA GLU A 57 -21.93 0.58 7.38
C GLU A 57 -21.07 0.22 8.61
N ILE A 58 -21.56 -0.59 9.54
CA ILE A 58 -20.77 -1.05 10.69
C ILE A 58 -19.67 -1.99 10.21
N GLU A 59 -20.06 -3.06 9.50
CA GLU A 59 -19.12 -4.07 8.98
C GLU A 59 -18.14 -3.46 7.96
N GLU A 60 -18.61 -2.53 7.13
CA GLU A 60 -17.77 -1.82 6.17
C GLU A 60 -16.75 -0.88 6.83
N TYR A 61 -17.07 -0.37 8.02
CA TYR A 61 -16.20 0.54 8.76
C TYR A 61 -15.10 -0.18 9.55
N PHE A 62 -15.23 -1.49 9.78
CA PHE A 62 -14.16 -2.33 10.33
C PHE A 62 -13.16 -2.71 9.21
N ASP A 63 -12.47 -1.71 8.70
CA ASP A 63 -11.42 -1.81 7.70
C ASP A 63 -10.09 -1.19 8.20
N ASP A 64 -9.06 -1.24 7.36
CA ASP A 64 -7.72 -0.75 7.73
C ASP A 64 -7.67 0.78 7.92
N ILE A 65 -8.67 1.54 7.44
CA ILE A 65 -8.71 3.00 7.63
C ILE A 65 -9.07 3.34 9.08
N GLU A 66 -9.97 2.59 9.69
CA GLU A 66 -10.38 2.82 11.07
C GLU A 66 -9.26 2.52 12.07
N SER A 67 -8.58 1.39 11.90
CA SER A 67 -7.56 0.91 12.84
C SER A 67 -6.16 1.39 12.46
N THR A 68 -5.63 1.00 11.30
CA THR A 68 -4.24 1.25 10.89
C THR A 68 -3.95 2.73 10.69
N LYS A 69 -4.80 3.50 10.00
CA LYS A 69 -4.60 4.96 9.89
C LYS A 69 -4.76 5.64 11.25
N GLY A 70 -5.68 5.17 12.09
CA GLY A 70 -5.79 5.65 13.47
C GLY A 70 -4.49 5.45 14.26
N ALA A 71 -3.88 4.27 14.16
CA ALA A 71 -2.61 3.94 14.80
C ALA A 71 -1.45 4.81 14.26
N ALA A 72 -1.41 5.05 12.94
CA ALA A 72 -0.42 5.92 12.32
C ALA A 72 -0.55 7.38 12.79
N ILE A 73 -1.78 7.89 12.97
CA ILE A 73 -2.02 9.21 13.57
C ILE A 73 -1.52 9.25 15.02
N LEU A 74 -1.75 8.20 15.82
CA LEU A 74 -1.24 8.12 17.19
C LEU A 74 0.30 8.10 17.23
N ARG A 75 0.96 7.40 16.30
CA ARG A 75 2.42 7.42 16.16
C ARG A 75 2.96 8.81 15.80
N MET A 76 2.25 9.55 14.95
CA MET A 76 2.62 10.94 14.61
C MET A 76 2.50 11.87 15.84
N VAL A 77 1.45 11.68 16.66
CA VAL A 77 1.28 12.42 17.93
C VAL A 77 2.40 12.07 18.91
N GLU A 78 2.77 10.80 18.98
CA GLU A 78 3.87 10.36 19.82
C GLU A 78 5.20 11.01 19.43
N GLU A 79 5.53 11.12 18.14
CA GLU A 79 6.77 11.79 17.73
C GLU A 79 6.79 13.28 18.13
N GLU A 80 5.63 13.95 18.07
CA GLU A 80 5.49 15.36 18.50
C GLU A 80 5.62 15.52 20.02
N LEU A 81 5.01 14.63 20.80
CA LEU A 81 4.91 14.78 22.26
C LEU A 81 5.99 14.03 23.04
N ASN A 82 6.58 12.99 22.46
CA ASN A 82 7.25 11.83 23.04
C ASN A 82 6.35 10.81 23.77
N PHE A 83 6.85 9.58 23.90
CA PHE A 83 6.12 8.45 24.48
C PHE A 83 5.68 8.70 25.92
N ALA A 84 6.54 9.29 26.77
CA ALA A 84 6.24 9.47 28.19
C ALA A 84 5.01 10.36 28.40
N LYS A 85 4.88 11.43 27.61
CA LYS A 85 3.68 12.29 27.64
C LYS A 85 2.45 11.57 27.10
N MET A 86 2.61 10.81 26.02
CA MET A 86 1.52 10.01 25.43
C MET A 86 1.01 8.96 26.43
N GLU A 87 1.91 8.26 27.12
CA GLU A 87 1.60 7.28 28.16
C GLU A 87 0.89 7.92 29.37
N GLU A 88 1.35 9.10 29.82
CA GLU A 88 0.68 9.86 30.89
C GLU A 88 -0.75 10.25 30.50
N ALA A 89 -0.95 10.74 29.27
CA ALA A 89 -2.26 11.11 28.75
C ALA A 89 -3.19 9.89 28.64
N LEU A 90 -2.69 8.78 28.08
CA LEU A 90 -3.44 7.53 27.98
C LEU A 90 -3.81 6.96 29.35
N THR A 91 -2.87 6.95 30.30
CA THR A 91 -3.10 6.48 31.67
C THR A 91 -4.17 7.32 32.36
N THR A 92 -4.11 8.63 32.21
CA THR A 92 -5.11 9.56 32.77
C THR A 92 -6.48 9.31 32.17
N TYR A 93 -6.56 9.20 30.85
CA TYR A 93 -7.80 8.92 30.12
C TYR A 93 -8.43 7.57 30.53
N LEU A 94 -7.65 6.49 30.52
CA LEU A 94 -8.13 5.15 30.85
C LEU A 94 -8.63 5.06 32.31
N ASN A 95 -7.92 5.67 33.25
CA ASN A 95 -8.33 5.69 34.66
C ASN A 95 -9.60 6.51 34.89
N ALA A 96 -9.74 7.66 34.21
CA ALA A 96 -10.91 8.52 34.34
C ALA A 96 -12.20 7.87 33.80
N HIS A 97 -12.07 6.92 32.87
CA HIS A 97 -13.19 6.26 32.20
C HIS A 97 -13.28 4.75 32.48
N ALA A 98 -12.59 4.27 33.51
CA ALA A 98 -12.58 2.85 33.88
C ALA A 98 -14.00 2.34 34.12
N TRP A 99 -14.31 1.17 33.54
CA TRP A 99 -15.62 0.49 33.64
C TRP A 99 -16.81 1.26 33.03
N GLY A 100 -16.55 2.31 32.24
CA GLY A 100 -17.55 3.11 31.55
C GLY A 100 -17.28 3.24 30.05
N THR A 101 -17.96 4.21 29.44
CA THR A 101 -17.75 4.62 28.05
C THR A 101 -17.09 6.00 28.01
N ALA A 102 -16.29 6.27 26.99
CA ALA A 102 -15.59 7.53 26.81
C ALA A 102 -15.84 8.12 25.42
N GLU A 103 -15.86 9.44 25.37
CA GLU A 103 -15.95 10.20 24.12
C GLU A 103 -14.55 10.63 23.68
N ILE A 104 -14.39 10.77 22.36
CA ILE A 104 -13.12 11.13 21.71
C ILE A 104 -12.54 12.46 22.20
N ASP A 105 -13.41 13.42 22.51
CA ASP A 105 -13.00 14.73 23.02
C ASP A 105 -12.30 14.64 24.38
N LYS A 106 -12.60 13.59 25.18
CA LYS A 106 -11.94 13.36 26.48
C LYS A 106 -10.51 12.87 26.34
N PHE A 107 -10.21 12.14 25.28
CA PHE A 107 -8.84 11.78 24.96
C PHE A 107 -8.03 13.01 24.54
N TYR A 108 -8.63 13.91 23.75
CA TYR A 108 -7.98 15.17 23.34
C TYR A 108 -7.72 16.11 24.52
N GLU A 109 -8.68 16.20 25.45
CA GLU A 109 -8.52 16.95 26.70
C GLU A 109 -7.34 16.41 27.52
N ALA A 110 -7.21 15.08 27.66
CA ALA A 110 -6.11 14.46 28.39
C ALA A 110 -4.74 14.84 27.81
N ILE A 111 -4.59 14.81 26.47
CA ILE A 111 -3.36 15.25 25.80
C ILE A 111 -3.10 16.74 26.06
N GLY A 112 -4.14 17.59 25.93
CA GLY A 112 -4.03 19.04 26.15
C GLY A 112 -3.64 19.43 27.59
N TYR A 113 -3.86 18.55 28.57
CA TYR A 113 -3.40 18.75 29.95
C TYR A 113 -1.92 18.42 30.14
N VAL A 114 -1.41 17.39 29.45
CA VAL A 114 -0.01 16.95 29.55
C VAL A 114 0.91 17.87 28.74
N ASP A 115 0.46 18.27 27.56
CA ASP A 115 1.17 19.24 26.72
C ASP A 115 0.19 20.29 26.20
N LYS A 116 0.59 21.57 26.19
CA LYS A 116 -0.26 22.68 25.71
C LYS A 116 -0.37 22.69 24.17
N TRP A 117 -0.43 21.51 23.57
CA TRP A 117 -0.51 21.24 22.16
C TRP A 117 -1.98 21.25 21.70
N PRO A 118 -2.31 21.75 20.49
CA PRO A 118 -3.70 21.88 20.02
C PRO A 118 -4.32 20.55 19.59
N ALA A 119 -4.38 19.57 20.51
CA ALA A 119 -4.79 18.20 20.25
C ALA A 119 -6.15 18.09 19.55
N LYS A 120 -7.16 18.82 20.03
CA LYS A 120 -8.49 18.80 19.43
C LYS A 120 -8.48 19.22 17.96
N GLU A 121 -7.80 20.33 17.65
CA GLU A 121 -7.71 20.83 16.28
C GLU A 121 -6.95 19.86 15.37
N PHE A 122 -5.85 19.30 15.86
CA PHE A 122 -5.10 18.27 15.16
C PHE A 122 -6.00 17.08 14.83
N PHE A 123 -6.56 16.42 15.84
CA PHE A 123 -7.29 15.18 15.62
C PHE A 123 -8.57 15.39 14.80
N ASP A 124 -9.27 16.51 14.99
CA ASP A 124 -10.44 16.81 14.17
C ASP A 124 -10.08 16.87 12.68
N ARG A 125 -8.96 17.52 12.32
CA ARG A 125 -8.48 17.59 10.93
C ARG A 125 -7.95 16.26 10.41
N TRP A 126 -7.43 15.36 11.25
CA TRP A 126 -6.91 14.05 10.82
C TRP A 126 -7.97 12.96 10.75
N THR A 127 -9.01 13.03 11.58
CA THR A 127 -9.98 11.93 11.74
C THR A 127 -11.32 12.18 11.04
N ARG A 128 -11.73 13.44 10.83
CA ARG A 128 -13.05 13.78 10.26
C ARG A 128 -13.06 14.00 8.75
N GLN A 129 -11.96 13.73 8.07
CA GLN A 129 -11.86 13.74 6.61
C GLN A 129 -11.07 12.53 6.11
N SER A 130 -11.37 12.09 4.90
CA SER A 130 -10.68 10.96 4.26
C SER A 130 -9.30 11.39 3.72
N ASN A 131 -8.47 10.41 3.37
CA ASN A 131 -7.14 10.63 2.78
C ASN A 131 -6.20 11.41 3.72
N TYR A 132 -5.12 11.92 3.13
CA TYR A 132 -4.03 12.61 3.82
C TYR A 132 -3.43 13.69 2.90
N PRO A 133 -2.59 14.61 3.42
CA PRO A 133 -1.98 15.63 2.59
C PRO A 133 -0.75 15.11 1.83
N LEU A 134 -0.59 15.59 0.61
CA LEU A 134 0.68 15.65 -0.10
C LEU A 134 1.25 17.06 0.08
N LEU A 135 2.50 17.15 0.52
CA LEU A 135 3.20 18.40 0.77
C LEU A 135 4.21 18.68 -0.35
N SER A 136 3.92 19.65 -1.22
CA SER A 136 4.90 20.18 -2.17
C SER A 136 5.83 21.16 -1.45
N ILE A 137 7.07 20.74 -1.24
CA ILE A 137 8.08 21.45 -0.46
C ILE A 137 9.11 22.06 -1.41
N ARG A 138 9.37 23.37 -1.28
CA ARG A 138 10.32 24.11 -2.10
C ARG A 138 11.19 25.03 -1.24
N ILE A 139 12.49 25.04 -1.50
CA ILE A 139 13.40 26.07 -0.96
C ILE A 139 13.44 27.23 -1.95
N VAL A 140 13.13 28.44 -1.48
CA VAL A 140 13.22 29.66 -2.30
C VAL A 140 14.08 30.71 -1.63
N GLU A 141 14.69 31.59 -2.43
CA GLU A 141 15.41 32.75 -1.91
C GLU A 141 14.50 33.98 -1.88
N GLU A 142 14.25 34.50 -0.69
CA GLU A 142 13.46 35.72 -0.48
C GLU A 142 14.23 36.66 0.46
N GLY A 143 14.45 37.91 0.02
CA GLY A 143 15.13 38.91 0.84
C GLY A 143 16.58 38.57 1.23
N GLY A 144 17.25 37.68 0.48
CA GLY A 144 18.61 37.21 0.77
C GLY A 144 18.68 36.07 1.79
N GLN A 145 17.53 35.49 2.18
CA GLN A 145 17.43 34.33 3.06
C GLN A 145 16.74 33.17 2.34
N GLN A 146 17.06 31.93 2.72
CA GLN A 146 16.32 30.76 2.25
C GLN A 146 15.04 30.59 3.07
N THR A 147 13.93 30.39 2.37
CA THR A 147 12.60 30.22 2.94
C THR A 147 12.02 28.90 2.45
N LEU A 148 11.43 28.13 3.36
CA LEU A 148 10.70 26.91 3.07
C LEU A 148 9.28 27.30 2.68
N LYS A 149 8.87 26.98 1.45
CA LYS A 149 7.49 27.07 1.00
C LYS A 149 6.88 25.68 0.96
N VAL A 150 5.71 25.54 1.59
CA VAL A 150 4.95 24.30 1.65
C VAL A 150 3.54 24.56 1.12
N LEU A 151 3.13 23.79 0.12
CA LEU A 151 1.76 23.71 -0.36
C LEU A 151 1.21 22.33 0.02
N GLN A 152 0.12 22.28 0.79
CA GLN A 152 -0.58 21.03 1.05
C GLN A 152 -1.78 20.86 0.12
N GLU A 153 -1.87 19.69 -0.49
CA GLU A 153 -2.99 19.26 -1.32
C GLU A 153 -3.48 17.89 -0.85
N ARG A 154 -4.72 17.51 -1.16
CA ARG A 154 -5.19 16.15 -0.89
C ARG A 154 -4.38 15.16 -1.75
N ALA A 155 -3.72 14.20 -1.11
CA ALA A 155 -3.04 13.12 -1.82
C ALA A 155 -4.06 12.18 -2.46
N LEU A 156 -3.92 11.95 -3.77
CA LEU A 156 -4.80 11.05 -4.52
C LEU A 156 -3.99 10.19 -5.50
N ASN A 157 -4.08 8.87 -5.35
CA ASN A 157 -3.57 7.87 -6.29
C ASN A 157 -4.62 7.63 -7.39
N SER A 158 -4.92 8.68 -8.15
CA SER A 158 -5.99 8.63 -9.12
C SER A 158 -5.62 9.40 -10.38
N TYR A 159 -5.32 8.63 -11.43
CA TYR A 159 -5.40 9.10 -12.81
C TYR A 159 -6.85 9.37 -13.24
N SER A 160 -7.81 8.83 -12.47
CA SER A 160 -9.22 8.68 -12.80
C SER A 160 -10.11 9.13 -11.65
N SER A 161 -10.43 10.42 -11.61
CA SER A 161 -11.40 11.00 -10.67
C SER A 161 -12.85 10.68 -11.05
N ILE A 162 -13.09 9.56 -11.76
CA ILE A 162 -14.40 9.17 -12.28
C ILE A 162 -15.45 9.07 -11.16
N PHE A 163 -15.02 8.75 -9.95
CA PHE A 163 -15.78 8.95 -8.72
C PHE A 163 -15.21 10.17 -8.01
N ALA A 164 -16.03 11.22 -7.90
CA ALA A 164 -15.68 12.34 -7.05
C ALA A 164 -15.86 11.88 -5.60
N GLY A 165 -14.78 11.42 -4.96
CA GLY A 165 -14.79 11.05 -3.54
C GLY A 165 -15.39 12.12 -2.63
N ASP A 166 -15.30 13.39 -3.04
CA ASP A 166 -15.96 14.54 -2.39
C ASP A 166 -17.49 14.42 -2.30
N LEU A 167 -18.11 13.63 -3.18
CA LEU A 167 -19.54 13.34 -3.16
C LEU A 167 -19.89 12.29 -2.10
N LEU A 168 -18.97 11.37 -1.79
CA LEU A 168 -19.18 10.32 -0.79
C LEU A 168 -18.93 10.86 0.62
N TYR A 169 -17.81 11.56 0.81
CA TYR A 169 -17.39 12.09 2.11
C TYR A 169 -16.92 13.55 1.98
N PRO A 170 -17.83 14.54 2.09
CA PRO A 170 -17.45 15.94 2.03
C PRO A 170 -16.59 16.32 3.23
N SER A 171 -15.45 16.97 2.98
CA SER A 171 -14.54 17.39 4.04
C SER A 171 -15.03 18.68 4.75
N PRO A 172 -15.18 18.66 6.09
CA PRO A 172 -15.47 19.87 6.87
C PRO A 172 -14.29 20.85 6.95
N TYR A 173 -13.08 20.40 6.58
CA TYR A 173 -11.84 21.20 6.62
C TYR A 173 -11.28 21.49 5.23
N ASN A 174 -12.07 21.25 4.17
CA ASN A 174 -11.67 21.47 2.78
C ASN A 174 -10.32 20.81 2.43
N PHE A 175 -10.10 19.60 2.94
CA PHE A 175 -8.86 18.83 2.83
C PHE A 175 -7.62 19.65 3.19
N THR A 176 -7.66 20.27 4.37
CA THR A 176 -6.52 20.97 4.98
C THR A 176 -6.27 20.37 6.35
N TRP A 177 -5.04 19.98 6.61
CA TRP A 177 -4.59 19.32 7.84
C TRP A 177 -3.75 20.27 8.70
N TYR A 178 -3.59 19.93 9.98
CA TYR A 178 -2.56 20.51 10.84
C TYR A 178 -1.39 19.53 10.85
N VAL A 179 -0.28 19.90 10.23
CA VAL A 179 0.88 19.02 10.02
C VAL A 179 2.08 19.53 10.82
N PRO A 180 2.50 18.82 11.88
CA PRO A 180 3.83 18.98 12.45
C PRO A 180 4.85 18.44 11.44
N LEU A 181 5.80 19.28 11.02
CA LEU A 181 6.72 19.00 9.94
C LEU A 181 8.16 19.28 10.37
N THR A 182 8.93 18.21 10.58
CA THR A 182 10.36 18.28 10.88
C THR A 182 11.15 18.13 9.59
N CYS A 183 12.01 19.10 9.27
CA CYS A 183 12.83 19.09 8.05
C CYS A 183 14.32 19.12 8.36
N SER A 184 15.07 18.23 7.71
CA SER A 184 16.52 18.20 7.64
C SER A 184 17.00 18.90 6.36
N PHE A 185 17.99 19.75 6.50
CA PHE A 185 18.60 20.52 5.42
C PHE A 185 20.09 20.20 5.34
N GLY A 186 20.62 20.08 4.14
CA GLY A 186 22.05 19.90 3.94
C GLY A 186 22.60 20.66 2.74
N THR A 187 23.92 20.72 2.69
CA THR A 187 24.69 21.32 1.60
C THR A 187 25.27 20.21 0.72
N GLY A 188 25.61 20.56 -0.53
CA GLY A 188 26.12 19.58 -1.48
C GLY A 188 27.46 18.93 -1.05
N PRO A 189 27.97 17.96 -1.83
CA PRO A 189 29.05 17.03 -1.46
C PRO A 189 30.39 17.64 -0.99
N TYR A 190 30.58 18.95 -1.22
CA TYR A 190 31.88 19.60 -1.17
C TYR A 190 32.15 20.35 0.13
N ASN A 191 31.15 20.57 0.99
CA ASN A 191 31.25 21.52 2.10
C ASN A 191 31.10 20.93 3.51
N GLY A 192 31.39 19.64 3.67
CA GLY A 192 31.37 18.99 4.98
C GLY A 192 29.95 18.73 5.49
N ASN A 193 29.76 17.53 6.03
CA ASN A 193 28.49 16.99 6.49
C ASN A 193 27.89 17.77 7.67
N ARG A 194 27.27 18.93 7.40
CA ARG A 194 26.46 19.65 8.38
C ARG A 194 25.01 19.59 7.95
N THR A 195 24.26 18.73 8.62
CA THR A 195 22.80 18.76 8.58
C THR A 195 22.27 19.75 9.60
N TRP A 196 21.19 20.43 9.25
CA TRP A 196 20.43 21.28 10.14
C TRP A 196 19.00 20.80 10.18
N GLU A 197 18.42 20.71 11.37
CA GLU A 197 17.02 20.31 11.55
C GLU A 197 16.20 21.48 12.07
N GLN A 198 14.98 21.63 11.56
CA GLN A 198 14.04 22.66 11.98
C GLN A 198 12.60 22.18 11.85
N ASP A 199 11.81 22.48 12.88
CA ASP A 199 10.39 22.19 12.94
C ASP A 199 9.54 23.32 12.34
N PHE A 200 8.45 22.92 11.68
CA PHE A 200 7.45 23.77 11.07
C PHE A 200 6.05 23.23 11.40
N TYR A 201 5.07 24.13 11.49
CA TYR A 201 3.67 23.77 11.76
C TYR A 201 2.80 24.30 10.61
N ILE A 202 2.24 23.38 9.82
CA ILE A 202 1.49 23.72 8.61
C ILE A 202 0.00 23.52 8.87
N ASP A 203 -0.75 24.61 9.02
CA ASP A 203 -2.18 24.61 9.31
C ASP A 203 -3.03 25.30 8.23
N THR A 204 -2.39 25.82 7.18
CA THR A 204 -3.00 26.46 6.02
C THR A 204 -2.63 25.72 4.73
N LYS A 205 -3.38 25.96 3.64
CA LYS A 205 -3.06 25.37 2.33
C LYS A 205 -1.66 25.74 1.84
N GLU A 206 -1.27 26.99 2.03
CA GLU A 206 0.05 27.49 1.71
C GLU A 206 0.70 28.03 2.98
N SER A 207 1.95 27.67 3.21
CA SER A 207 2.77 28.16 4.32
C SER A 207 4.16 28.53 3.82
N SER A 208 4.76 29.54 4.45
CA SER A 208 6.09 30.04 4.13
C SER A 208 6.80 30.42 5.43
N ALA A 209 7.99 29.86 5.65
CA ALA A 209 8.74 30.09 6.87
C ALA A 209 10.25 30.17 6.59
N VAL A 210 10.92 31.11 7.27
CA VAL A 210 12.37 31.31 7.10
C VAL A 210 13.12 30.09 7.63
N ILE A 211 14.06 29.59 6.84
CA ILE A 211 15.00 28.56 7.25
C ILE A 211 16.10 29.26 8.04
N LYS A 212 16.28 28.87 9.31
CA LYS A 212 17.32 29.44 10.17
C LYS A 212 18.68 29.01 9.62
N ASN A 213 19.38 29.92 8.94
CA ASN A 213 20.69 29.61 8.40
C ASN A 213 21.75 29.60 9.51
N VAL A 214 22.47 28.49 9.66
CA VAL A 214 23.54 28.33 10.67
C VAL A 214 24.93 28.63 10.10
N GLY A 215 25.02 29.12 8.85
CA GLY A 215 26.29 29.48 8.21
C GLY A 215 26.17 30.49 7.07
N SER A 216 27.28 30.70 6.36
CA SER A 216 27.33 31.50 5.12
C SER A 216 26.88 30.72 3.87
N GLU A 217 26.65 29.42 4.03
CA GLU A 217 26.33 28.52 2.93
C GLU A 217 24.83 28.35 2.74
N LYS A 218 24.44 27.96 1.53
CA LYS A 218 23.05 27.75 1.16
C LYS A 218 22.78 26.24 1.10
N TYR A 219 21.68 25.81 1.70
CA TYR A 219 21.22 24.43 1.61
C TYR A 219 20.87 24.09 0.16
N THR A 220 21.32 22.94 -0.32
CA THR A 220 21.07 22.45 -1.69
C THR A 220 19.95 21.43 -1.73
N TRP A 221 19.66 20.78 -0.60
CA TRP A 221 18.55 19.86 -0.45
C TRP A 221 17.81 20.06 0.88
N VAL A 222 16.54 19.68 0.87
CA VAL A 222 15.70 19.47 2.05
C VAL A 222 15.06 18.09 1.97
N HIS A 223 14.99 17.42 3.12
CA HIS A 223 14.17 16.26 3.36
C HIS A 223 13.32 16.55 4.59
N CYS A 224 12.01 16.45 4.47
CA CYS A 224 11.09 16.55 5.58
C CYS A 224 10.43 15.21 5.87
N ASP A 225 9.78 15.12 7.02
CA ASP A 225 9.22 13.89 7.60
C ASP A 225 10.26 12.96 8.22
N ARG A 226 11.05 13.55 9.12
CA ARG A 226 12.07 12.83 9.90
C ARG A 226 11.48 11.59 10.57
N LYS A 227 12.22 10.47 10.52
CA LYS A 227 11.82 9.13 11.00
C LYS A 227 10.58 8.53 10.31
N PHE A 228 10.16 9.12 9.18
CA PHE A 228 8.89 8.79 8.54
C PHE A 228 7.74 8.81 9.57
N ALA A 229 7.73 9.80 10.46
CA ALA A 229 6.79 9.86 11.58
C ALA A 229 5.36 10.24 11.14
N GLY A 230 5.28 11.02 10.07
CA GLY A 230 4.07 11.63 9.58
C GLY A 230 3.16 10.73 8.76
N TYR A 231 1.85 10.99 8.86
CA TYR A 231 0.84 10.39 7.99
C TYR A 231 0.60 11.26 6.74
N TYR A 232 1.65 11.53 5.97
CA TYR A 232 1.58 12.37 4.78
C TYR A 232 2.64 12.02 3.74
N ALA A 233 2.44 12.46 2.49
CA ALA A 233 3.43 12.32 1.43
C ALA A 233 4.15 13.66 1.19
N THR A 234 5.37 13.59 0.66
CA THR A 234 6.20 14.75 0.32
C THR A 234 6.57 14.75 -1.16
N ASP A 235 6.59 15.94 -1.76
CA ASP A 235 6.99 16.18 -3.14
C ASP A 235 8.03 17.30 -3.18
N TYR A 236 9.14 17.08 -3.88
CA TYR A 236 10.25 18.02 -4.01
C TYR A 236 10.48 18.42 -5.49
N SER A 237 11.23 19.49 -5.72
CA SER A 237 11.64 19.83 -7.10
C SER A 237 12.61 18.78 -7.66
N VAL A 238 12.76 18.76 -8.99
CA VAL A 238 13.70 17.87 -9.68
C VAL A 238 15.12 18.07 -9.14
N GLU A 239 15.53 19.32 -8.96
CA GLU A 239 16.86 19.66 -8.44
C GLU A 239 17.08 19.13 -7.01
N ASN A 240 16.06 19.24 -6.15
CA ASN A 240 16.14 18.69 -4.79
C ASN A 240 16.23 17.15 -4.81
N TRP A 241 15.48 16.49 -5.69
CA TRP A 241 15.59 15.03 -5.87
C TRP A 241 16.97 14.61 -6.36
N GLU A 242 17.57 15.35 -7.30
CA GLU A 242 18.93 15.12 -7.77
C GLU A 242 19.96 15.27 -6.64
N GLU A 243 19.85 16.33 -5.84
CA GLU A 243 20.73 16.59 -4.69
C GLU A 243 20.56 15.54 -3.59
N LEU A 244 19.33 15.14 -3.25
CA LEU A 244 19.06 14.03 -2.33
C LEU A 244 19.68 12.72 -2.85
N GLY A 245 19.51 12.42 -4.15
CA GLY A 245 20.11 11.25 -4.78
C GLY A 245 21.64 11.26 -4.75
N GLN A 246 22.28 12.43 -4.75
CA GLN A 246 23.72 12.57 -4.54
C GLN A 246 24.11 12.42 -3.07
N ALA A 247 23.34 12.98 -2.14
CA ALA A 247 23.56 12.87 -0.70
C ALA A 247 23.50 11.39 -0.25
N LEU A 248 22.50 10.64 -0.71
CA LEU A 248 22.33 9.20 -0.45
C LEU A 248 23.45 8.31 -1.01
N LYS A 249 24.26 8.81 -1.96
CA LYS A 249 25.41 8.07 -2.51
C LYS A 249 26.67 8.27 -1.67
N GLN A 250 26.73 9.31 -0.83
CA GLN A 250 27.85 9.57 0.07
C GLN A 250 27.80 8.62 1.26
N LYS A 251 28.78 8.67 2.18
CA LYS A 251 28.68 7.85 3.40
C LYS A 251 27.48 8.36 4.22
N ASN A 252 26.39 7.59 4.18
CA ASN A 252 25.03 7.81 4.70
C ASN A 252 24.89 8.13 6.21
N PHE A 253 25.79 8.90 6.82
CA PHE A 253 25.71 9.25 8.24
C PHE A 253 24.63 10.29 8.57
N GLU A 254 23.95 10.83 7.57
CA GLU A 254 23.01 11.95 7.71
C GLU A 254 21.53 11.53 7.74
N PHE A 255 21.18 10.41 7.12
CA PHE A 255 19.80 9.91 7.03
C PHE A 255 19.65 8.62 7.82
N LEU A 256 18.65 8.53 8.69
CA LEU A 256 18.29 7.27 9.32
C LEU A 256 17.67 6.29 8.30
N PRO A 257 17.63 4.98 8.57
CA PRO A 257 16.92 4.01 7.74
C PRO A 257 15.48 4.43 7.41
N GLU A 258 14.77 5.01 8.37
CA GLU A 258 13.40 5.50 8.23
C GLU A 258 13.30 6.70 7.29
N ASP A 259 14.26 7.62 7.34
CA ASP A 259 14.31 8.78 6.40
C ASP A 259 14.53 8.28 4.97
N ARG A 260 15.43 7.30 4.79
CA ARG A 260 15.69 6.71 3.48
C ARG A 260 14.48 5.93 2.96
N ALA A 261 13.78 5.22 3.84
CA ALA A 261 12.50 4.59 3.51
C ALA A 261 11.43 5.63 3.12
N ASN A 262 11.33 6.75 3.83
CA ASN A 262 10.44 7.86 3.46
C ASN A 262 10.76 8.42 2.08
N ILE A 263 12.05 8.67 1.80
CA ILE A 263 12.52 9.14 0.50
C ILE A 263 12.15 8.16 -0.60
N ILE A 264 12.41 6.86 -0.42
CA ILE A 264 12.05 5.82 -1.39
C ILE A 264 10.53 5.78 -1.60
N HIS A 265 9.75 5.79 -0.51
CA HIS A 265 8.29 5.75 -0.61
C HIS A 265 7.75 6.93 -1.42
N ASN A 266 8.14 8.15 -1.07
CA ASN A 266 7.69 9.36 -1.74
C ASN A 266 8.19 9.43 -3.19
N LEU A 267 9.36 8.88 -3.49
CA LEU A 267 9.87 8.78 -4.86
C LEU A 267 8.99 7.88 -5.73
N PHE A 268 8.57 6.70 -5.23
CA PHE A 268 7.66 5.81 -5.94
C PHE A 268 6.25 6.41 -6.07
N VAL A 269 5.72 7.00 -5.00
CA VAL A 269 4.41 7.69 -5.03
C VAL A 269 4.41 8.80 -6.08
N ASN A 270 5.40 9.70 -6.06
CA ASN A 270 5.48 10.79 -7.03
C ASN A 270 5.72 10.30 -8.46
N GLY A 271 6.44 9.19 -8.64
CA GLY A 271 6.63 8.57 -9.96
C GLY A 271 5.32 7.99 -10.50
N PHE A 272 4.55 7.35 -9.62
CA PHE A 272 3.22 6.83 -9.94
C PHE A 272 2.20 7.93 -10.21
N THR A 273 2.26 9.08 -9.54
CA THR A 273 1.31 10.19 -9.72
C THR A 273 1.79 11.28 -10.70
N GLU A 274 2.76 10.98 -11.56
CA GLU A 274 3.34 11.90 -12.57
C GLU A 274 3.98 13.19 -12.05
N ARG A 275 4.27 13.26 -10.75
CA ARG A 275 4.94 14.40 -10.13
C ARG A 275 6.45 14.35 -10.33
N THR A 276 6.99 13.16 -10.54
CA THR A 276 8.37 12.96 -11.01
C THR A 276 8.43 11.90 -12.11
N SER A 277 9.54 11.87 -12.85
CA SER A 277 9.76 10.89 -13.93
C SER A 277 10.39 9.60 -13.40
N TYR A 278 10.13 8.47 -14.06
CA TYR A 278 10.81 7.21 -13.74
C TYR A 278 12.32 7.27 -14.01
N PHE A 279 12.81 8.19 -14.85
CA PHE A 279 14.24 8.49 -14.97
C PHE A 279 14.81 9.03 -13.66
N GLN A 280 14.12 10.00 -13.04
CA GLN A 280 14.50 10.53 -11.73
C GLN A 280 14.42 9.44 -10.65
N VAL A 281 13.37 8.60 -10.67
CA VAL A 281 13.23 7.46 -9.75
C VAL A 281 14.47 6.57 -9.82
N VAL A 282 14.83 6.14 -11.02
CA VAL A 282 15.98 5.28 -11.26
C VAL A 282 17.31 5.93 -10.85
N ASP A 283 17.48 7.23 -11.10
CA ASP A 283 18.71 7.96 -10.79
C ASP A 283 18.95 8.12 -9.28
N VAL A 284 17.88 8.33 -8.52
CA VAL A 284 17.92 8.36 -7.04
C VAL A 284 18.16 6.94 -6.52
N LEU A 285 17.37 5.95 -6.94
CA LEU A 285 17.48 4.55 -6.49
C LEU A 285 18.83 3.89 -6.82
N ALA A 286 19.65 4.46 -7.71
CA ALA A 286 21.02 4.00 -7.96
C ALA A 286 21.88 3.88 -6.68
N TYR A 287 21.54 4.61 -5.61
CA TYR A 287 22.23 4.52 -4.32
C TYR A 287 22.07 3.16 -3.63
N LEU A 288 21.01 2.39 -3.92
CA LEU A 288 20.67 1.12 -3.29
C LEU A 288 21.81 0.09 -3.36
N THR A 289 22.72 0.20 -4.32
CA THR A 289 23.94 -0.62 -4.40
C THR A 289 24.90 -0.46 -3.20
N ARG A 290 24.60 0.43 -2.26
CA ARG A 290 25.31 0.68 -1.00
C ARG A 290 24.38 0.60 0.23
N GLU A 291 23.10 0.29 0.02
CA GLU A 291 22.11 0.21 1.09
C GLU A 291 22.20 -1.18 1.75
N SER A 292 22.28 -1.17 3.08
CA SER A 292 22.42 -2.38 3.90
C SER A 292 21.37 -2.49 5.00
N ASP A 293 20.49 -1.51 5.16
CA ASP A 293 19.46 -1.56 6.20
C ASP A 293 18.17 -2.21 5.67
N TYR A 294 17.50 -2.94 6.57
CA TYR A 294 16.26 -3.67 6.30
C TYR A 294 15.16 -2.77 5.75
N LEU A 295 14.86 -1.68 6.47
CA LEU A 295 13.66 -0.87 6.22
C LEU A 295 13.63 -0.19 4.82
N PRO A 296 14.73 0.40 4.32
CA PRO A 296 14.80 0.86 2.93
C PRO A 296 14.52 -0.24 1.91
N TRP A 297 15.14 -1.43 2.07
CA TRP A 297 14.92 -2.56 1.16
C TRP A 297 13.50 -3.11 1.24
N ARG A 298 12.90 -3.15 2.43
CA ARG A 298 11.51 -3.55 2.62
C ARG A 298 10.55 -2.58 1.94
N THR A 299 10.86 -1.29 1.97
CA THR A 299 10.11 -0.25 1.24
C THR A 299 10.24 -0.42 -0.27
N VAL A 300 11.44 -0.70 -0.78
CA VAL A 300 11.66 -1.03 -2.20
C VAL A 300 10.85 -2.26 -2.60
N TYR A 301 10.93 -3.33 -1.81
CA TYR A 301 10.18 -4.57 -2.06
C TYR A 301 8.68 -4.30 -2.18
N LYS A 302 8.08 -3.54 -1.24
CA LYS A 302 6.66 -3.21 -1.25
C LYS A 302 6.23 -2.55 -2.56
N HIS A 303 6.89 -1.45 -2.93
CA HIS A 303 6.54 -0.70 -4.15
C HIS A 303 6.82 -1.46 -5.43
N LEU A 304 7.92 -2.22 -5.49
CA LEU A 304 8.23 -3.04 -6.65
C LEU A 304 7.31 -4.24 -6.79
N ASN A 305 6.87 -4.85 -5.70
CA ASN A 305 5.92 -5.95 -5.77
C ASN A 305 4.56 -5.48 -6.32
N ASP A 306 4.07 -4.33 -5.86
CA ASP A 306 2.84 -3.73 -6.39
C ASP A 306 3.00 -3.37 -7.87
N MET A 307 4.09 -2.71 -8.26
CA MET A 307 4.38 -2.40 -9.66
C MET A 307 4.48 -3.68 -10.52
N ALA A 308 5.24 -4.67 -10.06
CA ALA A 308 5.44 -5.94 -10.76
C ALA A 308 4.12 -6.67 -11.00
N SER A 309 3.17 -6.60 -10.07
CA SER A 309 1.85 -7.25 -10.21
C SER A 309 1.05 -6.74 -11.42
N ILE A 310 1.18 -5.45 -11.73
CA ILE A 310 0.54 -4.80 -12.89
C ILE A 310 1.34 -5.09 -14.17
N LEU A 311 2.66 -5.24 -14.06
CA LEU A 311 3.55 -5.46 -15.20
C LEU A 311 3.72 -6.93 -15.60
N ASP A 312 3.21 -7.89 -14.83
CA ASP A 312 3.35 -9.32 -15.12
C ASP A 312 2.96 -9.64 -16.58
N TYR A 313 3.77 -10.47 -17.25
CA TYR A 313 3.67 -10.81 -18.67
C TYR A 313 3.82 -9.67 -19.69
N LYS A 314 4.27 -8.48 -19.27
CA LYS A 314 4.52 -7.34 -20.16
C LYS A 314 6.02 -7.09 -20.38
N GLN A 315 6.35 -6.43 -21.48
CA GLN A 315 7.73 -6.03 -21.79
C GLN A 315 8.42 -5.19 -20.69
N PRO A 316 7.81 -4.14 -20.10
CA PRO A 316 8.45 -3.32 -19.06
C PRO A 316 8.93 -4.12 -17.84
N PHE A 317 8.25 -5.23 -17.49
CA PHE A 317 8.67 -6.11 -16.39
C PHE A 317 10.11 -6.59 -16.55
N LEU A 318 10.52 -6.93 -17.78
CA LEU A 318 11.87 -7.41 -18.07
C LEU A 318 12.94 -6.34 -17.78
N GLN A 319 12.65 -5.07 -18.07
CA GLN A 319 13.59 -3.97 -17.81
C GLN A 319 13.71 -3.68 -16.32
N VAL A 320 12.58 -3.62 -15.61
CA VAL A 320 12.54 -3.45 -14.16
C VAL A 320 13.30 -4.60 -13.46
N SER A 321 13.00 -5.84 -13.84
CA SER A 321 13.68 -7.04 -13.32
C SER A 321 15.19 -6.98 -13.53
N ALA A 322 15.64 -6.67 -14.75
CA ALA A 322 17.07 -6.62 -15.08
C ALA A 322 17.83 -5.56 -14.27
N PHE A 323 17.23 -4.38 -14.09
CA PHE A 323 17.79 -3.28 -13.32
C PHE A 323 18.03 -3.68 -11.85
N PHE A 324 17.00 -4.15 -11.14
CA PHE A 324 17.13 -4.51 -9.73
C PHE A 324 17.96 -5.78 -9.53
N SER A 325 17.87 -6.77 -10.42
CA SER A 325 18.74 -7.96 -10.37
C SER A 325 20.22 -7.58 -10.46
N SER A 326 20.56 -6.53 -11.21
CA SER A 326 21.95 -6.03 -11.27
C SER A 326 22.43 -5.43 -9.95
N MET A 327 21.54 -4.80 -9.18
CA MET A 327 21.85 -4.23 -7.87
C MET A 327 22.00 -5.33 -6.82
N MET A 328 21.05 -6.27 -6.78
CA MET A 328 21.03 -7.36 -5.79
C MET A 328 22.26 -8.27 -5.93
N ARG A 329 22.72 -8.55 -7.15
CA ARG A 329 23.98 -9.29 -7.39
C ARG A 329 25.20 -8.69 -6.69
N LYS A 330 25.21 -7.38 -6.47
CA LYS A 330 26.30 -6.73 -5.74
C LYS A 330 26.21 -7.05 -4.25
N ILE A 331 25.01 -7.00 -3.68
CA ILE A 331 24.73 -7.30 -2.28
C ILE A 331 25.03 -8.77 -1.97
N GLU A 332 24.66 -9.67 -2.88
CA GLU A 332 24.97 -11.11 -2.77
C GLU A 332 26.47 -11.41 -2.68
N ASN A 333 27.35 -10.53 -3.17
CA ASN A 333 28.80 -10.71 -3.02
C ASN A 333 29.31 -10.28 -1.64
N ASP A 334 28.60 -9.38 -0.97
CA ASP A 334 28.98 -8.80 0.32
C ASP A 334 28.34 -9.55 1.50
N MET A 335 27.22 -10.24 1.28
CA MET A 335 26.45 -10.95 2.32
C MET A 335 25.94 -12.31 1.84
N ASP A 336 26.09 -13.33 2.68
CA ASP A 336 25.46 -14.64 2.47
C ASP A 336 23.97 -14.59 2.83
N LEU A 337 23.12 -14.62 1.80
CA LEU A 337 21.67 -14.51 1.95
C LEU A 337 21.00 -15.82 2.38
N TRP A 338 21.60 -16.98 2.08
CA TRP A 338 20.91 -18.28 2.16
C TRP A 338 21.16 -19.03 3.45
N ASN A 339 22.22 -18.69 4.18
CA ASN A 339 22.55 -19.33 5.46
C ASN A 339 22.10 -18.49 6.65
N PRO A 340 21.63 -19.13 7.74
CA PRO A 340 21.20 -18.44 8.94
C PRO A 340 22.42 -17.79 9.60
N SER A 341 22.39 -16.47 9.70
CA SER A 341 23.41 -15.69 10.40
C SER A 341 22.91 -14.27 10.65
N GLY A 342 23.43 -13.66 11.71
CA GLY A 342 23.11 -12.29 12.06
C GLY A 342 22.02 -12.17 13.13
N SER A 343 21.53 -10.94 13.29
CA SER A 343 20.38 -10.56 14.11
C SER A 343 19.04 -10.86 13.44
N HIS A 344 17.94 -10.74 14.18
CA HIS A 344 16.58 -10.84 13.63
C HIS A 344 16.35 -9.91 12.43
N VAL A 345 16.78 -8.65 12.54
CA VAL A 345 16.63 -7.64 11.48
C VAL A 345 17.49 -7.98 10.26
N GLU A 346 18.67 -8.58 10.45
CA GLU A 346 19.50 -9.05 9.34
C GLU A 346 18.85 -10.24 8.61
N GLU A 347 18.18 -11.15 9.32
CA GLU A 347 17.41 -12.23 8.68
C GLU A 347 16.22 -11.68 7.88
N LEU A 348 15.50 -10.67 8.39
CA LEU A 348 14.43 -9.98 7.67
C LEU A 348 14.94 -9.28 6.40
N LEU A 349 16.13 -8.68 6.44
CA LEU A 349 16.78 -8.09 5.27
C LEU A 349 17.09 -9.15 4.22
N LYS A 350 17.68 -10.29 4.63
CA LYS A 350 17.98 -11.40 3.72
C LYS A 350 16.71 -11.95 3.07
N GLU A 351 15.66 -12.19 3.87
CA GLU A 351 14.35 -12.60 3.37
C GLU A 351 13.82 -11.61 2.33
N THR A 352 13.89 -10.31 2.62
CA THR A 352 13.39 -9.24 1.74
C THR A 352 14.12 -9.22 0.40
N ILE A 353 15.45 -9.29 0.41
CA ILE A 353 16.26 -9.30 -0.80
C ILE A 353 15.99 -10.57 -1.62
N LEU A 354 15.96 -11.74 -0.98
CA LEU A 354 15.68 -13.01 -1.65
C LEU A 354 14.27 -13.06 -2.25
N SER A 355 13.27 -12.60 -1.50
CA SER A 355 11.89 -12.50 -1.97
C SER A 355 11.79 -11.59 -3.18
N LEU A 356 12.49 -10.44 -3.18
CA LEU A 356 12.54 -9.55 -4.33
C LEU A 356 13.23 -10.21 -5.53
N ALA A 357 14.39 -10.83 -5.33
CA ALA A 357 15.14 -11.50 -6.39
C ALA A 357 14.32 -12.59 -7.08
N CYS A 358 13.68 -13.45 -6.30
CA CYS A 358 12.82 -14.50 -6.83
C CYS A 358 11.52 -13.94 -7.47
N ARG A 359 10.90 -12.90 -6.88
CA ARG A 359 9.73 -12.22 -7.48
C ARG A 359 10.04 -11.66 -8.86
N LEU A 360 11.21 -11.06 -9.01
CA LEU A 360 11.73 -10.50 -10.27
C LEU A 360 12.30 -11.57 -11.22
N GLN A 361 12.11 -12.86 -10.92
CA GLN A 361 12.52 -13.98 -11.77
C GLN A 361 14.04 -14.08 -11.97
N ASP A 362 14.85 -13.70 -10.97
CA ASP A 362 16.29 -13.90 -11.03
C ASP A 362 16.64 -15.40 -11.14
N SER A 363 17.44 -15.74 -12.15
CA SER A 363 17.76 -17.13 -12.49
C SER A 363 18.60 -17.84 -11.42
N TYR A 364 19.41 -17.12 -10.65
CA TYR A 364 20.18 -17.69 -9.55
C TYR A 364 19.24 -18.03 -8.39
N CYS A 365 18.35 -17.11 -8.01
CA CYS A 365 17.34 -17.33 -6.97
C CYS A 365 16.44 -18.54 -7.29
N LEU A 366 15.87 -18.60 -8.50
CA LEU A 366 14.99 -19.70 -8.92
C LEU A 366 15.70 -21.06 -9.01
N ARG A 367 16.98 -21.09 -9.42
CA ARG A 367 17.76 -22.33 -9.42
C ARG A 367 18.05 -22.78 -7.98
N LYS A 368 18.46 -21.86 -7.12
CA LYS A 368 18.84 -22.15 -5.73
C LYS A 368 17.66 -22.67 -4.90
N THR A 369 16.48 -22.10 -5.07
CA THR A 369 15.25 -22.62 -4.44
C THR A 369 14.97 -24.07 -4.85
N SER A 370 15.14 -24.41 -6.13
CA SER A 370 14.98 -25.78 -6.62
C SER A 370 16.06 -26.75 -6.15
N GLU A 371 17.28 -26.27 -5.84
CA GLU A 371 18.33 -27.06 -5.21
C GLU A 371 18.00 -27.34 -3.73
N LEU A 372 17.61 -26.31 -2.98
CA LEU A 372 17.28 -26.40 -1.56
C LEU A 372 16.03 -27.24 -1.31
N TRP A 373 15.04 -27.16 -2.19
CA TRP A 373 13.85 -28.02 -2.15
C TRP A 373 14.20 -29.51 -2.03
N LYS A 374 15.15 -30.00 -2.83
CA LYS A 374 15.54 -31.42 -2.83
C LYS A 374 16.08 -31.88 -1.48
N VAL A 375 16.66 -30.96 -0.71
CA VAL A 375 17.18 -31.23 0.64
C VAL A 375 16.09 -31.02 1.70
N ALA A 376 15.11 -30.16 1.43
CA ALA A 376 14.00 -29.86 2.32
C ALA A 376 12.92 -30.94 2.38
N ILE A 377 12.68 -31.67 1.28
CA ILE A 377 11.60 -32.67 1.22
C ILE A 377 11.71 -33.76 2.29
N PRO A 378 12.87 -34.41 2.53
CA PRO A 378 12.98 -35.39 3.61
C PRO A 378 12.66 -34.80 5.00
N ALA A 379 13.00 -33.53 5.22
CA ALA A 379 12.73 -32.83 6.47
C ALA A 379 11.22 -32.54 6.65
N LEU A 380 10.56 -32.09 5.58
CA LEU A 380 9.10 -31.93 5.52
C LEU A 380 8.40 -33.26 5.85
N LEU A 381 8.72 -34.33 5.13
CA LEU A 381 8.08 -35.65 5.29
C LEU A 381 8.35 -36.33 6.64
N SER A 382 9.41 -35.93 7.33
CA SER A 382 9.72 -36.43 8.67
C SER A 382 9.12 -35.57 9.79
N GLY A 383 8.48 -34.45 9.46
CA GLY A 383 8.00 -33.45 10.43
C GLY A 383 9.12 -32.77 11.21
N ASN A 384 10.38 -32.90 10.78
CA ASN A 384 11.54 -32.41 11.49
C ASN A 384 12.41 -31.55 10.56
N PHE A 385 12.17 -30.23 10.61
CA PHE A 385 12.98 -29.26 9.89
C PHE A 385 14.29 -28.98 10.64
N ASP A 386 15.41 -29.40 10.06
CA ASP A 386 16.71 -28.89 10.49
C ASP A 386 16.82 -27.42 10.08
N ASN A 387 16.73 -26.52 11.08
CA ASN A 387 16.83 -25.08 10.90
C ASN A 387 18.17 -24.65 10.25
N ASN A 388 19.20 -25.49 10.30
CA ASN A 388 20.47 -25.22 9.64
C ASN A 388 20.47 -25.58 8.15
N VAL A 389 19.54 -26.45 7.73
CA VAL A 389 19.38 -26.87 6.33
C VAL A 389 18.41 -25.95 5.59
N LEU A 390 17.29 -25.64 6.24
CA LEU A 390 16.30 -24.71 5.70
C LEU A 390 15.77 -23.77 6.82
N PRO A 391 16.45 -22.63 7.03
CA PRO A 391 16.05 -21.62 8.01
C PRO A 391 14.61 -21.15 7.81
N PRO A 392 13.88 -20.83 8.90
CA PRO A 392 12.49 -20.36 8.82
C PRO A 392 12.27 -19.22 7.82
N TYR A 393 13.16 -18.22 7.78
CA TYR A 393 13.03 -17.02 6.92
C TYR A 393 13.13 -17.32 5.41
N ILE A 394 13.67 -18.46 4.98
CA ILE A 394 13.71 -18.85 3.56
C ILE A 394 12.77 -19.99 3.18
N ARG A 395 12.12 -20.65 4.14
CA ARG A 395 11.24 -21.80 3.87
C ARG A 395 10.18 -21.47 2.85
N GLU A 396 9.43 -20.41 3.14
CA GLU A 396 8.34 -19.97 2.28
C GLU A 396 8.84 -19.61 0.88
N ILE A 397 9.98 -18.89 0.77
CA ILE A 397 10.60 -18.54 -0.52
C ILE A 397 10.95 -19.80 -1.31
N VAL A 398 11.60 -20.79 -0.67
CA VAL A 398 12.01 -22.03 -1.33
C VAL A 398 10.81 -22.80 -1.84
N PHE A 399 9.79 -22.98 -1.02
CA PHE A 399 8.59 -23.75 -1.37
C PHE A 399 7.79 -23.06 -2.49
N ASN A 400 7.55 -21.75 -2.33
CA ASN A 400 6.77 -20.95 -3.28
C ASN A 400 7.44 -20.90 -4.66
N TYR A 401 8.71 -20.51 -4.73
CA TYR A 401 9.37 -20.32 -6.02
C TYR A 401 9.84 -21.62 -6.67
N HIS A 402 10.05 -22.68 -5.89
CA HIS A 402 10.18 -24.01 -6.47
C HIS A 402 8.87 -24.44 -7.14
N MET A 403 7.73 -24.38 -6.44
CA MET A 403 6.41 -24.70 -7.01
C MET A 403 6.07 -23.86 -8.24
N GLN A 404 6.42 -22.57 -8.24
CA GLN A 404 6.23 -21.70 -9.40
C GLN A 404 7.08 -22.13 -10.61
N ASN A 405 8.31 -22.58 -10.38
CA ASN A 405 9.27 -22.91 -11.44
C ASN A 405 9.15 -24.36 -11.94
N THR A 406 8.44 -25.21 -11.20
CA THR A 406 8.15 -26.60 -11.60
C THR A 406 6.73 -26.78 -12.07
N TYR A 407 6.53 -27.69 -13.01
CA TYR A 407 5.22 -28.15 -13.46
C TYR A 407 4.95 -29.58 -12.95
N ASN A 408 5.43 -29.88 -11.74
CA ASN A 408 5.41 -31.23 -11.19
C ASN A 408 4.14 -31.47 -10.36
N VAL A 409 3.26 -32.31 -10.89
CA VAL A 409 1.98 -32.65 -10.25
C VAL A 409 2.20 -33.50 -9.00
N ASP A 410 3.20 -34.37 -8.97
CA ASP A 410 3.45 -35.25 -7.84
C ASP A 410 3.96 -34.46 -6.63
N GLU A 411 4.85 -33.48 -6.85
CA GLU A 411 5.33 -32.59 -5.79
C GLU A 411 4.22 -31.67 -5.26
N TRP A 412 3.30 -31.21 -6.11
CA TRP A 412 2.15 -30.43 -5.66
C TRP A 412 1.19 -31.28 -4.81
N ASN A 413 0.90 -32.52 -5.24
CA ASN A 413 0.07 -33.46 -4.46
C ASN A 413 0.72 -33.83 -3.12
N LEU A 414 2.05 -33.92 -3.08
CA LEU A 414 2.81 -34.11 -1.84
C LEU A 414 2.55 -32.96 -0.86
N ILE A 415 2.67 -31.71 -1.32
CA ILE A 415 2.40 -30.54 -0.48
C ILE A 415 0.96 -30.49 -0.03
N LEU A 416 0.00 -30.86 -0.88
CA LEU A 416 -1.41 -30.93 -0.50
C LEU A 416 -1.62 -31.95 0.62
N LEU A 417 -1.03 -33.13 0.51
CA LEU A 417 -1.10 -34.16 1.54
C LEU A 417 -0.46 -33.69 2.86
N GLU A 418 0.71 -33.06 2.82
CA GLU A 418 1.35 -32.53 4.03
C GLU A 418 0.54 -31.39 4.65
N TYR A 419 -0.04 -30.52 3.81
CA TYR A 419 -0.95 -29.45 4.24
C TYR A 419 -2.17 -30.00 5.00
N GLU A 420 -2.73 -31.14 4.59
CA GLU A 420 -3.86 -31.80 5.26
C GLU A 420 -3.47 -32.44 6.60
N ASN A 421 -2.20 -32.88 6.75
CA ASN A 421 -1.77 -33.68 7.91
C ASN A 421 -0.98 -32.88 8.96
N ILE A 422 -0.42 -31.72 8.62
CA ILE A 422 0.43 -30.94 9.54
C ILE A 422 -0.39 -30.23 10.62
N GLU A 423 0.03 -30.38 11.89
CA GLU A 423 -0.63 -29.75 13.05
C GLU A 423 -0.20 -28.29 13.27
N ASP A 424 1.03 -27.93 12.86
CA ASP A 424 1.55 -26.58 13.01
C ASP A 424 0.81 -25.62 12.07
N LEU A 425 0.03 -24.70 12.64
CA LEU A 425 -0.79 -23.75 11.87
C LEU A 425 0.04 -22.77 11.03
N ALA A 426 1.25 -22.41 11.48
CA ALA A 426 2.12 -21.50 10.75
C ALA A 426 2.71 -22.21 9.52
N GLU A 427 3.20 -23.44 9.67
CA GLU A 427 3.65 -24.26 8.54
C GLU A 427 2.48 -24.59 7.61
N ARG A 428 1.30 -24.94 8.13
CA ARG A 428 0.09 -25.16 7.33
C ARG A 428 -0.23 -23.97 6.42
N ARG A 429 -0.16 -22.74 6.94
CA ARG A 429 -0.37 -21.51 6.16
C ARG A 429 0.68 -21.33 5.05
N ARG A 430 1.96 -21.64 5.34
CA ARG A 430 3.03 -21.61 4.33
C ARG A 430 2.80 -22.63 3.22
N LEU A 431 2.37 -23.84 3.57
CA LEU A 431 2.06 -24.89 2.59
C LEU A 431 0.86 -24.48 1.70
N LEU A 432 -0.19 -23.87 2.27
CA LEU A 432 -1.29 -23.31 1.47
C LEU A 432 -0.77 -22.31 0.44
N LYS A 433 0.06 -21.35 0.87
CA LYS A 433 0.66 -20.38 -0.05
C LYS A 433 1.51 -21.07 -1.12
N SER A 434 2.28 -22.09 -0.78
CA SER A 434 3.05 -22.85 -1.75
C SER A 434 2.18 -23.53 -2.82
N LEU A 435 1.01 -24.06 -2.44
CA LEU A 435 0.05 -24.67 -3.38
C LEU A 435 -0.48 -23.66 -4.40
N THR A 436 -0.64 -22.38 -4.01
CA THR A 436 -1.13 -21.33 -4.92
C THR A 436 -0.06 -20.81 -5.87
N PHE A 437 1.24 -21.11 -5.67
CA PHE A 437 2.33 -20.59 -6.51
C PHE A 437 2.53 -21.36 -7.82
N THR A 438 1.91 -22.54 -7.99
CA THR A 438 2.01 -23.31 -9.24
C THR A 438 1.51 -22.52 -10.45
N ARG A 439 2.15 -22.71 -11.61
CA ARG A 439 1.72 -22.11 -12.88
C ARG A 439 0.84 -23.05 -13.72
N LEU A 440 0.45 -24.20 -13.18
CA LEU A 440 -0.47 -25.14 -13.83
C LEU A 440 -1.94 -24.75 -13.55
N PRO A 441 -2.71 -24.31 -14.57
CA PRO A 441 -4.11 -23.90 -14.36
C PRO A 441 -4.99 -25.00 -13.76
N CYS A 442 -4.75 -26.27 -14.12
CA CYS A 442 -5.55 -27.39 -13.62
C CYS A 442 -5.39 -27.61 -12.11
N LEU A 443 -4.19 -27.39 -11.55
CA LEU A 443 -3.94 -27.55 -10.11
C LEU A 443 -4.56 -26.41 -9.31
N LEU A 444 -4.46 -25.18 -9.84
CA LEU A 444 -5.13 -24.00 -9.28
C LEU A 444 -6.66 -24.17 -9.26
N ALA A 445 -7.25 -24.64 -10.35
CA ALA A 445 -8.68 -24.95 -10.40
C ALA A 445 -9.06 -26.08 -9.42
N THR A 446 -8.24 -27.12 -9.33
CA THR A 446 -8.45 -28.23 -8.37
C THR A 446 -8.46 -27.72 -6.93
N LEU A 447 -7.56 -26.80 -6.57
CA LEU A 447 -7.52 -26.21 -5.24
C LEU A 447 -8.82 -25.48 -4.89
N LEU A 448 -9.39 -24.70 -5.82
CA LEU A 448 -10.68 -24.02 -5.61
C LEU A 448 -11.85 -25.01 -5.45
N GLU A 449 -11.86 -26.10 -6.24
CA GLU A 449 -12.88 -27.14 -6.11
C GLU A 449 -12.80 -27.86 -4.76
N LEU A 450 -11.60 -28.19 -4.29
CA LEU A 450 -11.40 -28.82 -2.98
C LEU A 450 -11.90 -27.93 -1.82
N GLN A 451 -11.70 -26.61 -1.94
CA GLN A 451 -12.26 -25.64 -0.99
C GLN A 451 -13.79 -25.60 -1.07
N LYS A 452 -14.35 -25.52 -2.27
CA LYS A 452 -15.81 -25.49 -2.50
C LYS A 452 -16.51 -26.72 -1.93
N GLU A 453 -15.91 -27.90 -2.05
CA GLU A 453 -16.48 -29.15 -1.55
C GLU A 453 -16.31 -29.32 -0.04
N ALA A 454 -15.78 -28.32 0.67
CA ALA A 454 -15.43 -28.36 2.10
C ALA A 454 -14.58 -29.60 2.47
N LYS A 455 -13.78 -30.09 1.50
CA LYS A 455 -12.92 -31.27 1.67
C LYS A 455 -11.62 -30.95 2.41
N LEU A 456 -11.31 -29.67 2.58
CA LEU A 456 -10.19 -29.19 3.38
C LEU A 456 -10.71 -28.60 4.70
N GLU A 457 -10.14 -29.04 5.82
CA GLU A 457 -10.54 -28.57 7.15
C GLU A 457 -10.23 -27.06 7.30
N ASN A 458 -11.27 -26.24 7.51
CA ASN A 458 -11.25 -24.80 7.82
C ASN A 458 -10.05 -24.01 7.27
N LEU A 459 -9.98 -23.88 5.94
CA LEU A 459 -9.38 -22.69 5.34
C LEU A 459 -10.48 -21.75 4.90
N ASP A 460 -10.31 -20.48 5.28
CA ASP A 460 -11.18 -19.41 4.82
C ASP A 460 -10.96 -19.30 3.29
N LEU A 461 -12.00 -19.62 2.51
CA LEU A 461 -12.03 -19.48 1.04
C LEU A 461 -11.40 -18.14 0.61
N PHE A 462 -11.63 -17.09 1.40
CA PHE A 462 -11.02 -15.77 1.28
C PHE A 462 -9.49 -15.78 1.21
N GLU A 463 -8.79 -16.50 2.09
CA GLU A 463 -7.31 -16.55 2.08
C GLU A 463 -6.79 -17.29 0.84
N THR A 464 -7.45 -18.38 0.43
CA THR A 464 -7.08 -19.11 -0.79
C THR A 464 -7.24 -18.21 -2.01
N ILE A 465 -8.38 -17.52 -2.11
CA ILE A 465 -8.67 -16.57 -3.19
C ILE A 465 -7.65 -15.42 -3.22
N ARG A 466 -7.33 -14.84 -2.06
CA ARG A 466 -6.32 -13.79 -1.92
C ARG A 466 -4.93 -14.25 -2.39
N LEU A 467 -4.49 -15.44 -1.94
CA LEU A 467 -3.19 -15.98 -2.33
C LEU A 467 -3.13 -16.38 -3.81
N MET A 468 -4.25 -16.82 -4.39
CA MET A 468 -4.33 -17.16 -5.81
C MET A 468 -4.44 -15.91 -6.70
N SER A 469 -5.03 -14.81 -6.24
CA SER A 469 -5.08 -13.55 -7.01
C SER A 469 -3.71 -12.90 -7.16
N GLU A 470 -2.78 -13.14 -6.23
CA GLU A 470 -1.37 -12.75 -6.35
C GLU A 470 -0.64 -13.54 -7.46
N ASN A 471 -1.10 -14.75 -7.79
CA ASN A 471 -0.53 -15.56 -8.87
C ASN A 471 -1.00 -15.01 -10.24
N PRO A 472 -0.07 -14.72 -11.17
CA PRO A 472 -0.44 -14.16 -12.47
C PRO A 472 -1.26 -15.11 -13.37
N VAL A 473 -1.21 -16.43 -13.14
CA VAL A 473 -2.13 -17.42 -13.74
C VAL A 473 -3.41 -17.55 -12.92
N GLY A 474 -3.30 -17.50 -11.58
CA GLY A 474 -4.41 -17.69 -10.66
C GLY A 474 -5.45 -16.57 -10.67
N ARG A 475 -5.02 -15.32 -10.91
CA ARG A 475 -5.92 -14.15 -10.90
C ARG A 475 -7.11 -14.27 -11.85
N GLU A 476 -6.90 -14.78 -13.07
CA GLU A 476 -7.96 -14.95 -14.06
C GLU A 476 -8.90 -16.09 -13.65
N ILE A 477 -8.34 -17.20 -13.15
CA ILE A 477 -9.10 -18.38 -12.69
C ILE A 477 -10.01 -18.00 -11.51
N VAL A 478 -9.48 -17.27 -10.54
CA VAL A 478 -10.22 -16.81 -9.37
C VAL A 478 -11.31 -15.81 -9.76
N TRP A 479 -11.02 -14.91 -10.71
CA TRP A 479 -12.02 -13.97 -11.19
C TRP A 479 -13.22 -14.67 -11.84
N ASP A 480 -12.94 -15.65 -12.69
CA ASP A 480 -13.96 -16.48 -13.31
C ASP A 480 -14.74 -17.27 -12.25
N TYR A 481 -14.05 -17.91 -11.30
CA TYR A 481 -14.68 -18.60 -10.18
C TYR A 481 -15.61 -17.67 -9.39
N PHE A 482 -15.14 -16.48 -9.02
CA PHE A 482 -15.91 -15.52 -8.25
C PHE A 482 -17.15 -15.06 -9.00
N ARG A 483 -17.05 -14.76 -10.30
CA ARG A 483 -18.22 -14.35 -11.11
C ARG A 483 -19.23 -15.48 -11.31
N PHE A 484 -18.76 -16.68 -11.66
CA PHE A 484 -19.66 -17.82 -11.92
C PHE A 484 -20.37 -18.30 -10.66
N ASN A 485 -19.71 -18.22 -9.50
CA ASN A 485 -20.26 -18.65 -8.22
C ASN A 485 -20.77 -17.47 -7.37
N TYR A 486 -20.82 -16.24 -7.89
CA TYR A 486 -21.13 -15.03 -7.11
C TYR A 486 -22.40 -15.19 -6.26
N LYS A 487 -23.46 -15.73 -6.87
CA LYS A 487 -24.73 -15.95 -6.18
C LYS A 487 -24.61 -16.97 -5.05
N GLU A 488 -23.92 -18.10 -5.27
CA GLU A 488 -23.72 -19.14 -4.26
C GLU A 488 -22.88 -18.60 -3.10
N ILE A 489 -21.80 -17.88 -3.40
CA ILE A 489 -20.92 -17.23 -2.41
C ILE A 489 -21.73 -16.24 -1.55
N VAL A 490 -22.55 -15.39 -2.17
CA VAL A 490 -23.40 -14.43 -1.43
C VAL A 490 -24.46 -15.13 -0.60
N GLU A 491 -25.05 -16.23 -1.09
CA GLU A 491 -26.02 -17.02 -0.32
C GLU A 491 -25.37 -17.74 0.88
N GLU A 492 -24.11 -18.15 0.76
CA GLU A 492 -23.35 -18.83 1.81
C GLU A 492 -22.90 -17.87 2.94
N PHE A 493 -22.23 -16.77 2.58
CA PHE A 493 -21.66 -15.83 3.57
C PHE A 493 -22.64 -14.73 3.98
N GLY A 494 -23.64 -14.43 3.14
CA GLY A 494 -24.61 -13.38 3.34
C GLY A 494 -24.17 -12.02 2.78
N GLU A 495 -25.14 -11.25 2.28
CA GLU A 495 -24.91 -9.91 1.69
C GLU A 495 -24.31 -8.89 2.67
N ASN A 496 -24.28 -9.19 3.97
CA ASN A 496 -23.77 -8.31 5.02
C ASN A 496 -22.28 -8.57 5.36
N ASP A 497 -21.67 -9.62 4.80
CA ASP A 497 -20.27 -9.96 5.12
C ASP A 497 -19.29 -9.07 4.33
N ALA A 498 -18.63 -8.13 5.03
CA ALA A 498 -17.67 -7.22 4.43
C ALA A 498 -16.42 -7.92 3.86
N ARG A 499 -16.14 -9.18 4.25
CA ARG A 499 -15.05 -9.98 3.63
C ARG A 499 -15.29 -10.23 2.15
N LEU A 500 -16.55 -10.28 1.68
CA LEU A 500 -16.87 -10.34 0.26
C LEU A 500 -16.35 -9.12 -0.52
N GLY A 501 -16.40 -7.95 0.12
CA GLY A 501 -15.85 -6.71 -0.43
C GLY A 501 -14.32 -6.78 -0.52
N ARG A 502 -13.66 -7.18 0.58
CA ARG A 502 -12.20 -7.37 0.61
C ARG A 502 -11.72 -8.37 -0.43
N MET A 503 -12.43 -9.48 -0.59
CA MET A 503 -12.16 -10.47 -1.63
C MET A 503 -12.18 -9.87 -3.03
N LEU A 504 -13.17 -9.03 -3.34
CA LEU A 504 -13.23 -8.34 -4.63
C LEU A 504 -12.02 -7.41 -4.85
N LEU A 505 -11.58 -6.71 -3.80
CA LEU A 505 -10.39 -5.87 -3.85
C LEU A 505 -9.12 -6.70 -4.10
N ASP A 506 -8.97 -7.82 -3.41
CA ASP A 506 -7.83 -8.72 -3.58
C ASP A 506 -7.76 -9.30 -5.00
N ILE A 507 -8.90 -9.67 -5.58
CA ILE A 507 -8.99 -10.20 -6.95
C ILE A 507 -8.65 -9.12 -7.97
N SER A 508 -9.21 -7.92 -7.82
CA SER A 508 -9.11 -6.85 -8.81
C SER A 508 -7.86 -5.99 -8.69
N LYS A 509 -7.07 -6.13 -7.62
CA LYS A 509 -5.91 -5.28 -7.28
C LYS A 509 -4.94 -5.06 -8.45
N SER A 510 -4.64 -6.12 -9.20
CA SER A 510 -3.67 -6.07 -10.30
C SER A 510 -4.28 -5.91 -11.68
N PHE A 511 -5.62 -5.83 -11.80
CA PHE A 511 -6.27 -5.69 -13.10
C PHE A 511 -5.92 -4.37 -13.75
N GLU A 512 -5.62 -4.42 -15.04
CA GLU A 512 -5.05 -3.31 -15.78
C GLU A 512 -5.52 -3.24 -17.24
N ASN A 513 -6.42 -4.14 -17.64
CA ASN A 513 -6.94 -4.21 -19.00
C ASN A 513 -8.43 -3.86 -19.10
N GLU A 514 -8.85 -3.52 -20.32
CA GLU A 514 -10.19 -3.04 -20.61
C GLU A 514 -11.27 -4.11 -20.44
N PHE A 515 -10.94 -5.37 -20.73
CA PHE A 515 -11.88 -6.48 -20.63
C PHE A 515 -12.28 -6.72 -19.17
N MET A 516 -11.29 -6.85 -18.28
CA MET A 516 -11.52 -7.01 -16.84
C MET A 516 -12.29 -5.82 -16.25
N PHE A 517 -12.02 -4.61 -16.73
CA PHE A 517 -12.78 -3.42 -16.32
C PHE A 517 -14.26 -3.52 -16.70
N TYR A 518 -14.60 -3.97 -17.91
CA TYR A 518 -15.99 -4.15 -18.32
C TYR A 518 -16.71 -5.26 -17.57
N GLU A 519 -16.04 -6.38 -17.32
CA GLU A 519 -16.62 -7.47 -16.52
C GLU A 519 -16.86 -7.03 -15.07
N LEU A 520 -15.94 -6.24 -14.51
CA LEU A 520 -16.13 -5.66 -13.18
C LEU A 520 -17.30 -4.67 -13.16
N LEU A 521 -17.45 -3.83 -14.19
CA LEU A 521 -18.63 -2.97 -14.32
C LEU A 521 -19.92 -3.79 -14.36
N GLU A 522 -19.94 -4.89 -15.12
CA GLU A 522 -21.10 -5.79 -15.17
C GLU A 522 -21.45 -6.31 -13.77
N LEU A 523 -20.46 -6.86 -13.06
CA LEU A 523 -20.66 -7.34 -11.70
C LEU A 523 -21.21 -6.23 -10.78
N VAL A 524 -20.60 -5.05 -10.80
CA VAL A 524 -20.94 -3.93 -9.91
C VAL A 524 -22.38 -3.44 -10.14
N PHE A 525 -22.82 -3.36 -11.40
CA PHE A 525 -24.13 -2.79 -11.76
C PHE A 525 -25.27 -3.81 -11.86
N PHE A 526 -24.99 -5.10 -12.02
CA PHE A 526 -26.02 -6.14 -12.17
C PHE A 526 -26.20 -7.02 -10.93
N THR A 527 -25.52 -6.72 -9.83
CA THR A 527 -25.67 -7.46 -8.56
C THR A 527 -25.89 -6.53 -7.37
N ASN A 528 -26.57 -7.02 -6.33
CA ASN A 528 -26.76 -6.27 -5.09
C ASN A 528 -25.43 -6.00 -4.39
N ALA A 529 -25.26 -4.78 -3.89
CA ALA A 529 -24.02 -4.35 -3.25
C ALA A 529 -23.89 -4.81 -1.79
N GLY A 530 -24.98 -4.83 -1.00
CA GLY A 530 -24.90 -5.18 0.43
C GLY A 530 -23.81 -4.40 1.17
N ALA A 531 -23.02 -5.07 2.01
CA ALA A 531 -21.84 -4.51 2.69
C ALA A 531 -20.60 -4.32 1.79
N THR A 532 -20.71 -4.55 0.48
CA THR A 532 -19.58 -4.47 -0.48
C THR A 532 -19.57 -3.19 -1.31
N ALA A 533 -20.42 -2.21 -1.00
CA ALA A 533 -20.61 -1.01 -1.80
C ALA A 533 -19.32 -0.20 -2.00
N ASN A 534 -18.60 0.19 -0.92
CA ASN A 534 -17.35 0.94 -1.08
C ASN A 534 -16.27 0.11 -1.77
N ALA A 535 -16.18 -1.19 -1.47
CA ALA A 535 -15.23 -2.10 -2.10
C ALA A 535 -15.42 -2.19 -3.63
N ARG A 536 -16.67 -2.17 -4.11
CA ARG A 536 -16.98 -2.15 -5.55
C ARG A 536 -16.52 -0.88 -6.23
N PHE A 537 -16.79 0.29 -5.62
CA PHE A 537 -16.31 1.57 -6.15
C PHE A 537 -14.79 1.63 -6.16
N ARG A 538 -14.18 1.17 -5.07
CA ARG A 538 -12.73 1.07 -4.94
C ARG A 538 -12.12 0.16 -6.02
N ALA A 539 -12.69 -1.02 -6.27
CA ALA A 539 -12.22 -1.92 -7.32
C ALA A 539 -12.20 -1.21 -8.68
N LEU A 540 -13.28 -0.49 -9.05
CA LEU A 540 -13.33 0.28 -10.30
C LEU A 540 -12.27 1.39 -10.35
N GLU A 541 -12.01 2.08 -9.24
CA GLU A 541 -10.94 3.07 -9.13
C GLU A 541 -9.56 2.45 -9.36
N VAL A 542 -9.28 1.30 -8.72
CA VAL A 542 -8.00 0.58 -8.85
C VAL A 542 -7.77 0.15 -10.29
N VAL A 543 -8.73 -0.57 -10.91
CA VAL A 543 -8.56 -1.07 -12.28
C VAL A 543 -8.41 0.08 -13.28
N SER A 544 -9.19 1.15 -13.13
CA SER A 544 -9.06 2.32 -14.00
C SER A 544 -7.72 3.03 -13.83
N THR A 545 -7.22 3.13 -12.60
CA THR A 545 -5.93 3.73 -12.28
C THR A 545 -4.78 2.93 -12.87
N ASN A 546 -4.78 1.60 -12.68
CA ASN A 546 -3.76 0.70 -13.24
C ASN A 546 -3.72 0.77 -14.77
N LYS A 547 -4.89 0.74 -15.43
CA LYS A 547 -5.00 0.84 -16.88
C LYS A 547 -4.40 2.14 -17.41
N ILE A 548 -4.78 3.29 -16.83
CA ILE A 548 -4.30 4.60 -17.30
C ILE A 548 -2.81 4.76 -17.02
N TRP A 549 -2.35 4.39 -15.81
CA TRP A 549 -0.94 4.41 -15.47
C TRP A 549 -0.12 3.60 -16.47
N LEU A 550 -0.54 2.38 -16.80
CA LEU A 550 0.16 1.56 -17.77
C LEU A 550 0.20 2.21 -19.16
N MET A 551 -0.95 2.72 -19.64
CA MET A 551 -1.02 3.42 -20.92
C MET A 551 -0.09 4.64 -21.00
N ASP A 552 0.02 5.41 -19.91
CA ASP A 552 0.79 6.66 -19.86
C ASP A 552 2.29 6.40 -19.58
N LYS A 553 2.63 5.35 -18.81
CA LYS A 553 3.98 5.13 -18.26
C LYS A 553 4.76 3.96 -18.83
N GLU A 554 4.13 3.04 -19.56
CA GLU A 554 4.80 1.84 -20.07
C GLU A 554 6.11 2.15 -20.83
N GLN A 555 6.05 3.08 -21.78
CA GLN A 555 7.25 3.45 -22.57
C GLN A 555 8.31 4.14 -21.70
N GLU A 556 7.90 5.01 -20.78
CA GLU A 556 8.82 5.69 -19.86
C GLU A 556 9.56 4.69 -18.97
N ILE A 557 8.86 3.67 -18.47
CA ILE A 557 9.43 2.60 -17.65
C ILE A 557 10.42 1.77 -18.47
N ILE A 558 10.08 1.40 -19.71
CA ILE A 558 10.99 0.67 -20.62
C ILE A 558 12.30 1.46 -20.80
N ASP A 559 12.19 2.77 -21.07
CA ASP A 559 13.34 3.61 -21.38
C ASP A 559 14.19 3.94 -20.13
N ALA A 560 13.55 4.18 -18.98
CA ALA A 560 14.23 4.53 -17.73
C ALA A 560 14.95 3.34 -17.09
N PHE A 561 14.30 2.17 -17.06
CA PHE A 561 14.87 0.97 -16.45
C PHE A 561 15.77 0.18 -17.41
N GLY A 562 15.67 0.41 -18.73
CA GLY A 562 16.52 -0.24 -19.73
C GLY A 562 17.89 0.41 -19.94
N ASP A 563 18.67 -0.16 -20.87
CA ASP A 563 20.02 0.32 -21.26
C ASP A 563 20.00 1.68 -22.01
N GLY A 564 18.82 2.25 -22.26
CA GLY A 564 18.57 3.50 -23.00
C GLY A 564 19.17 4.77 -22.37
N ARG A 565 19.76 4.69 -21.16
CA ARG A 565 20.47 5.82 -20.53
C ARG A 565 21.59 6.41 -21.38
N LYS A 566 22.15 5.62 -22.32
CA LYS A 566 23.27 6.05 -23.17
C LYS A 566 22.85 6.87 -24.40
N THR A 567 21.56 6.86 -24.79
CA THR A 567 21.11 7.42 -26.08
C THR A 567 20.00 8.45 -25.96
N SER A 568 19.41 8.66 -24.78
CA SER A 568 18.35 9.65 -24.64
C SER A 568 18.93 11.07 -24.57
N PRO A 569 18.58 11.98 -25.50
CA PRO A 569 18.87 13.39 -25.29
C PRO A 569 18.15 13.82 -24.02
N LYS A 570 18.78 14.66 -23.18
CA LYS A 570 18.14 15.40 -22.08
C LYS A 570 16.98 16.23 -22.63
N LYS A 571 15.87 15.60 -22.99
CA LYS A 571 14.61 16.28 -23.26
C LYS A 571 14.17 16.73 -21.88
N GLN A 572 14.12 18.04 -21.69
CA GLN A 572 13.32 18.63 -20.63
C GLN A 572 12.00 17.86 -20.59
N SER A 573 11.67 17.30 -19.42
CA SER A 573 10.34 16.80 -19.15
C SER A 573 9.37 17.93 -19.47
N LYS A 574 8.81 17.90 -20.67
CA LYS A 574 7.52 18.52 -20.89
C LYS A 574 6.59 17.59 -20.14
N TYR A 575 6.30 17.95 -18.89
CA TYR A 575 5.12 17.49 -18.18
C TYR A 575 4.02 17.34 -19.23
N LEU A 576 3.55 16.11 -19.44
CA LEU A 576 2.56 15.85 -20.46
C LEU A 576 1.39 16.79 -20.20
N ASP A 577 1.07 17.63 -21.19
CA ASP A 577 -0.19 18.37 -21.18
C ASP A 577 -1.29 17.32 -20.96
N ALA A 578 -2.03 17.48 -19.86
CA ALA A 578 -3.01 16.59 -19.26
C ALA A 578 -4.22 16.19 -20.17
N LYS A 579 -4.11 16.28 -21.50
CA LYS A 579 -5.24 16.20 -22.43
C LYS A 579 -5.76 14.79 -22.70
N THR A 580 -4.93 13.74 -22.64
CA THR A 580 -5.38 12.38 -22.95
C THR A 580 -6.12 11.74 -21.78
N SER A 581 -5.53 11.83 -20.58
CA SER A 581 -6.08 11.29 -19.34
C SER A 581 -7.33 12.08 -18.91
N GLN A 582 -7.35 13.42 -19.08
CA GLN A 582 -8.56 14.23 -18.82
C GLN A 582 -9.70 13.93 -19.80
N ALA A 583 -9.43 13.59 -21.07
CA ALA A 583 -10.49 13.27 -22.02
C ALA A 583 -11.20 11.94 -21.69
N PHE A 584 -10.44 10.91 -21.28
CA PHE A 584 -11.01 9.65 -20.79
C PHE A 584 -11.81 9.86 -19.50
N VAL A 585 -11.24 10.58 -18.53
CA VAL A 585 -11.90 10.90 -17.27
C VAL A 585 -13.16 11.76 -17.48
N SER A 586 -13.12 12.72 -18.40
CA SER A 586 -14.29 13.54 -18.73
C SER A 586 -15.42 12.70 -19.33
N LYS A 587 -15.11 11.79 -20.25
CA LYS A 587 -16.11 10.86 -20.82
C LYS A 587 -16.70 9.93 -19.77
N ALA A 588 -15.87 9.35 -18.91
CA ALA A 588 -16.33 8.48 -17.84
C ALA A 588 -17.15 9.25 -16.78
N LYS A 589 -16.75 10.47 -16.40
CA LYS A 589 -17.53 11.37 -15.53
C LYS A 589 -18.87 11.75 -16.14
N GLU A 590 -18.91 12.13 -17.41
CA GLU A 590 -20.15 12.45 -18.12
C GLU A 590 -21.09 11.24 -18.18
N ALA A 591 -20.55 10.04 -18.40
CA ALA A 591 -21.32 8.80 -18.38
C ALA A 591 -21.91 8.50 -16.99
N VAL A 592 -21.11 8.60 -15.93
CA VAL A 592 -21.55 8.41 -14.53
C VAL A 592 -22.57 9.47 -14.10
N GLN A 593 -22.33 10.76 -14.39
CA GLN A 593 -23.24 11.86 -14.02
C GLN A 593 -24.57 11.78 -14.76
N LYS A 594 -24.57 11.47 -16.06
CA LYS A 594 -25.80 11.30 -16.85
C LYS A 594 -26.60 10.08 -16.36
N HIS A 595 -25.94 9.07 -15.82
CA HIS A 595 -26.58 7.92 -15.19
C HIS A 595 -27.26 8.30 -13.86
N LEU A 596 -26.54 8.97 -12.95
CA LEU A 596 -27.07 9.45 -11.65
C LEU A 596 -28.23 10.46 -11.78
N GLN A 597 -28.23 11.31 -12.82
CA GLN A 597 -29.30 12.28 -13.07
C GLN A 597 -30.58 11.66 -13.68
N ASN A 598 -30.46 10.50 -14.34
CA ASN A 598 -31.61 9.83 -14.94
C ASN A 598 -32.29 8.85 -13.98
N THR A 599 -31.57 8.31 -13.00
CA THR A 599 -32.11 7.44 -11.93
C THR A 599 -32.77 8.21 -10.77
N SER A 600 -32.64 9.54 -10.72
CA SER A 600 -33.16 10.42 -9.66
C SER A 600 -34.48 11.15 -10.01
N LYS A 601 -35.14 10.86 -11.15
CA LYS A 601 -36.46 11.44 -11.48
C LYS A 601 -37.61 10.61 -10.89
N PRO A 602 -38.60 11.22 -10.22
CA PRO A 602 -39.70 10.49 -9.62
C PRO A 602 -40.65 9.95 -10.70
N HIS A 603 -40.85 8.64 -10.76
CA HIS A 603 -41.84 8.02 -11.64
C HIS A 603 -43.27 8.36 -11.18
N LYS A 604 -44.09 8.85 -12.13
CA LYS A 604 -45.52 9.08 -11.98
C LYS A 604 -46.24 7.79 -11.55
N LYS A 605 -47.14 7.95 -10.57
CA LYS A 605 -48.10 6.97 -10.04
C LYS A 605 -48.64 6.00 -11.10
N PHE A 606 -48.40 4.71 -10.88
CA PHE A 606 -49.29 3.64 -11.35
C PHE A 606 -49.92 2.96 -10.12
N SER A 607 -51.23 2.78 -10.16
CA SER A 607 -52.06 2.23 -9.09
C SER A 607 -51.77 0.75 -8.85
N ILE A 608 -51.55 0.40 -7.58
CA ILE A 608 -51.44 -0.98 -7.09
C ILE A 608 -52.79 -1.35 -6.43
N THR A 609 -53.35 -2.48 -6.84
CA THR A 609 -54.22 -3.29 -5.98
C THR A 609 -53.44 -4.55 -5.60
N ASP A 610 -53.26 -4.70 -4.29
CA ASP A 610 -53.00 -5.87 -3.44
C ASP A 610 -51.66 -6.63 -3.47
N ASN A 611 -50.89 -6.34 -2.41
CA ASN A 611 -50.14 -7.21 -1.47
C ASN A 611 -49.12 -8.24 -2.00
N ALA A 612 -47.84 -7.87 -1.93
CA ALA A 612 -46.81 -8.54 -1.13
C ALA A 612 -45.55 -7.64 -1.07
N HIS A 613 -44.90 -7.56 0.09
CA HIS A 613 -43.75 -6.69 0.39
C HIS A 613 -42.60 -6.81 -0.62
N SER A 614 -42.29 -5.72 -1.33
CA SER A 614 -41.13 -5.59 -2.22
C SER A 614 -40.31 -4.34 -1.86
N ASN A 615 -39.02 -4.55 -1.56
CA ASN A 615 -38.00 -3.50 -1.58
C ASN A 615 -37.61 -3.27 -3.04
N SER A 616 -38.06 -2.15 -3.62
CA SER A 616 -37.74 -1.77 -5.00
C SER A 616 -36.48 -0.87 -5.04
N MET A 617 -35.33 -1.45 -5.40
CA MET A 617 -34.20 -0.68 -5.95
C MET A 617 -34.09 -0.92 -7.46
N LEU A 618 -34.18 0.20 -8.18
CA LEU A 618 -33.71 0.51 -9.54
C LEU A 618 -33.31 -0.67 -10.46
N THR A 619 -34.22 -1.04 -11.37
CA THR A 619 -33.88 -1.82 -12.58
C THR A 619 -33.62 -0.87 -13.76
N VAL A 620 -32.37 -0.76 -14.20
CA VAL A 620 -31.99 -0.09 -15.46
C VAL A 620 -31.51 -1.15 -16.46
N THR A 621 -32.05 -1.14 -17.67
CA THR A 621 -31.83 -2.17 -18.68
C THR A 621 -30.45 -2.01 -19.38
N PRO A 622 -29.69 -3.10 -19.64
CA PRO A 622 -28.24 -3.08 -19.90
C PRO A 622 -27.80 -2.64 -21.31
N PHE A 623 -28.71 -2.72 -22.29
CA PHE A 623 -28.31 -2.79 -23.71
C PHE A 623 -27.78 -1.47 -24.29
N PHE A 624 -28.06 -0.33 -23.65
CA PHE A 624 -27.72 1.00 -24.18
C PHE A 624 -26.44 1.63 -23.57
N ILE A 625 -25.86 1.02 -22.54
CA ILE A 625 -24.61 1.49 -21.89
C ILE A 625 -23.38 1.08 -22.73
N ILE A 626 -23.43 -0.11 -23.33
CA ILE A 626 -22.34 -0.70 -24.12
C ILE A 626 -22.06 0.07 -25.42
N THR A 627 -23.02 0.83 -25.95
CA THR A 627 -22.87 1.58 -27.21
C THR A 627 -22.42 3.03 -27.02
N ALA A 628 -22.38 3.53 -25.78
CA ALA A 628 -22.09 4.94 -25.46
C ALA A 628 -20.68 5.17 -24.88
N VAL A 629 -20.07 4.12 -24.30
CA VAL A 629 -18.62 4.05 -24.02
C VAL A 629 -17.89 3.75 -25.32
#